data_AF-A0AAF0CHA8-F1
#
_entry.id   AF-A0AAF0CHA8-F1
#
_cell.length_a   1.000
_cell.length_b   1.000
_cell.length_c   1.000
_cell.angle_alpha   90.00
_cell.angle_beta   90.00
_cell.angle_gamma   90.00
#
_symmetry.space_group_name_H-M   'P 1'
#
loop_
_entity.id
_entity.type
_entity.pdbx_description
1 polymer ?
#
loop_
_entity_poly.entity_id
_entity_poly.type
_entity_poly.pdbx_seq_one_letter_code
_entity_poly.pdbx_strand_id
1 'polypeptide(L)'
;MKALKLTWIAAALALLGCGGPVPADMFLTLSVSTYGVSVETAINGKADTFLSGGENGSMTGSRPINRLVGEGENEVTFLLKPLAADEGEILGPAFLATLEISIKGETVDTQAPGERVIFSRELSEAQRAAISAGEAVTITENFTVEKAELQAIKDSAS
;
A
#
# COMPACT_ATOMS: atom_id res chain seq x y z
N MET A 1 -12.69 53.31 5.49
CA MET A 1 -12.28 52.33 4.46
C MET A 1 -11.18 51.46 5.03
N LYS A 2 -11.34 50.12 4.95
CA LYS A 2 -10.30 49.05 4.96
C LYS A 2 -9.35 48.96 6.18
N ALA A 3 -8.92 47.82 6.70
CA ALA A 3 -9.32 46.42 6.63
C ALA A 3 -8.52 45.68 7.73
N LEU A 4 -9.13 44.62 8.26
CA LEU A 4 -8.57 43.41 8.89
C LEU A 4 -7.07 43.12 8.63
N LYS A 5 -6.33 42.57 9.60
CA LYS A 5 -5.55 41.30 9.53
C LYS A 5 -5.03 40.93 10.93
N LEU A 6 -5.62 39.90 11.54
CA LEU A 6 -5.09 38.53 11.67
C LEU A 6 -3.93 38.40 12.67
N THR A 7 -4.35 38.01 13.88
CA THR A 7 -3.71 37.04 14.77
C THR A 7 -2.83 36.03 14.03
N TRP A 8 -1.56 35.94 14.45
CA TRP A 8 -0.75 34.74 14.30
C TRP A 8 -0.21 34.38 15.67
N ILE A 9 -0.94 33.51 16.36
CA ILE A 9 -0.42 32.71 17.47
C ILE A 9 0.48 31.67 16.80
N ALA A 10 1.75 32.00 16.61
CA ALA A 10 2.78 31.03 16.27
C ALA A 10 3.35 30.49 17.58
N ALA A 11 2.74 29.43 18.12
CA ALA A 11 3.37 28.42 18.97
C ALA A 11 2.32 27.49 19.59
N ALA A 12 2.27 26.24 19.13
CA ALA A 12 2.05 25.04 19.93
C ALA A 12 2.33 23.83 19.01
N LEU A 13 3.51 23.23 19.08
CA LEU A 13 3.78 22.08 19.96
C LEU A 13 3.04 20.80 19.50
N ALA A 14 3.70 19.99 18.67
CA ALA A 14 3.44 18.55 18.59
C ALA A 14 4.68 17.77 18.13
N LEU A 15 5.85 18.10 18.68
CA LEU A 15 7.01 17.19 18.73
C LEU A 15 6.81 16.21 19.90
N LEU A 16 5.77 15.38 19.87
CA LEU A 16 5.60 14.24 20.76
C LEU A 16 4.69 13.21 20.08
N GLY A 17 5.29 12.45 19.18
CA GLY A 17 4.72 11.22 18.65
C GLY A 17 5.78 10.14 18.68
N CYS A 18 6.27 9.76 19.87
CA CYS A 18 6.87 8.43 20.02
C CYS A 18 5.80 7.45 19.52
N GLY A 19 6.04 6.88 18.34
CA GLY A 19 5.08 6.12 17.55
C GLY A 19 4.48 4.97 18.33
N GLY A 20 3.34 5.22 18.98
CA GLY A 20 2.48 4.15 19.47
C GLY A 20 1.92 3.35 18.28
N PRO A 21 1.42 2.13 18.50
CA PRO A 21 0.81 1.34 17.43
C PRO A 21 -0.40 2.05 16.80
N VAL A 22 -0.70 1.71 15.54
CA VAL A 22 -1.95 2.07 14.84
C VAL A 22 -3.15 1.63 15.69
N PRO A 23 -4.27 2.41 15.76
CA PRO A 23 -5.46 2.03 16.52
C PRO A 23 -5.99 0.63 16.17
N ALA A 24 -6.44 -0.12 17.19
CA ALA A 24 -6.71 -1.56 17.11
C ALA A 24 -7.97 -1.95 16.31
N ASP A 25 -8.78 -0.98 15.91
CA ASP A 25 -10.03 -1.14 15.16
C ASP A 25 -9.90 -0.75 13.67
N MET A 26 -8.69 -0.38 13.23
CA MET A 26 -8.35 -0.13 11.83
C MET A 26 -7.32 -1.14 11.37
N PHE A 27 -7.47 -1.62 10.14
CA PHE A 27 -6.50 -2.50 9.47
C PHE A 27 -5.94 -1.77 8.26
N LEU A 28 -4.62 -1.62 8.23
CA LEU A 28 -3.90 -1.24 7.02
C LEU A 28 -3.69 -2.53 6.24
N THR A 29 -4.40 -2.68 5.14
CA THR A 29 -4.44 -3.93 4.36
C THR A 29 -3.68 -3.72 3.07
N LEU A 30 -2.60 -4.47 2.90
CA LEU A 30 -1.86 -4.51 1.64
C LEU A 30 -2.35 -5.71 0.82
N SER A 31 -2.84 -5.42 -0.37
CA SER A 31 -3.30 -6.39 -1.36
C SER A 31 -2.35 -6.36 -2.55
N VAL A 32 -1.89 -7.53 -2.99
CA VAL A 32 -0.99 -7.70 -4.13
C VAL A 32 -1.62 -8.71 -5.07
N SER A 33 -1.80 -8.32 -6.34
CA SER A 33 -2.23 -9.20 -7.42
C SER A 33 -1.17 -9.27 -8.50
N THR A 34 -0.84 -10.48 -8.98
CA THR A 34 0.18 -10.69 -10.00
C THR A 34 -0.18 -11.73 -11.03
N TYR A 35 0.44 -11.60 -12.20
CA TYR A 35 0.44 -12.58 -13.27
C TYR A 35 1.81 -12.66 -13.93
N GLY A 36 2.29 -13.89 -14.21
CA GLY A 36 3.58 -14.13 -14.87
C GLY A 36 4.82 -13.72 -14.06
N VAL A 37 4.66 -13.38 -12.78
CA VAL A 37 5.74 -12.97 -11.87
C VAL A 37 5.55 -13.54 -10.47
N SER A 38 6.66 -13.78 -9.80
CA SER A 38 6.73 -13.98 -8.35
C SER A 38 7.06 -12.66 -7.66
N VAL A 39 6.61 -12.50 -6.41
CA VAL A 39 6.82 -11.28 -5.62
C VAL A 39 7.39 -11.63 -4.27
N GLU A 40 8.49 -10.99 -3.93
CA GLU A 40 8.95 -10.88 -2.55
C GLU A 40 8.67 -9.46 -2.06
N THR A 41 8.07 -9.34 -0.88
CA THR A 41 7.73 -8.03 -0.30
C THR A 41 8.62 -7.76 0.89
N ALA A 42 8.92 -6.49 1.14
CA ALA A 42 9.50 -6.03 2.39
C ALA A 42 8.78 -4.75 2.83
N ILE A 43 8.55 -4.60 4.13
CA ILE A 43 7.95 -3.40 4.71
C ILE A 43 8.92 -2.85 5.74
N ASN A 44 9.34 -1.60 5.59
CA ASN A 44 10.35 -0.96 6.44
C ASN A 44 11.61 -1.83 6.62
N GLY A 45 12.17 -2.29 5.49
CA GLY A 45 13.32 -3.19 5.44
C GLY A 45 13.12 -4.61 6.01
N LYS A 46 11.94 -4.95 6.54
CA LYS A 46 11.67 -6.30 7.06
C LYS A 46 11.05 -7.15 5.98
N ALA A 47 11.70 -8.28 5.69
CA ALA A 47 11.17 -9.27 4.78
C ALA A 47 9.77 -9.66 5.20
N ASP A 48 8.87 -9.57 4.24
CA ASP A 48 7.46 -9.84 4.43
C ASP A 48 6.98 -10.79 3.35
N THR A 49 6.87 -12.06 3.73
CA THR A 49 6.38 -13.07 2.81
C THR A 49 4.87 -12.88 2.67
N PHE A 50 4.46 -12.25 1.58
CA PHE A 50 3.17 -12.60 1.01
C PHE A 50 3.25 -14.08 0.68
N LEU A 51 2.25 -14.87 1.09
CA LEU A 51 2.15 -16.25 0.64
C LEU A 51 1.83 -16.20 -0.85
N SER A 52 2.90 -16.12 -1.63
CA SER A 52 2.86 -16.09 -3.08
C SER A 52 3.34 -17.42 -3.63
N GLY A 53 2.44 -18.20 -4.23
CA GLY A 53 2.79 -19.31 -5.13
C GLY A 53 1.90 -20.54 -5.02
N GLY A 54 0.98 -20.68 -5.99
CA GLY A 54 0.51 -21.95 -6.53
C GLY A 54 0.71 -21.92 -8.06
N GLU A 55 0.74 -23.09 -8.70
CA GLU A 55 1.31 -23.33 -10.05
C GLU A 55 0.64 -22.62 -11.25
N ASN A 56 -0.44 -21.85 -11.08
CA ASN A 56 -1.23 -21.35 -12.22
C ASN A 56 -1.46 -19.82 -12.20
N GLY A 57 -0.63 -19.10 -12.95
CA GLY A 57 -0.97 -17.87 -13.67
C GLY A 57 -1.32 -16.62 -12.87
N SER A 58 -2.34 -16.63 -12.02
CA SER A 58 -2.87 -15.44 -11.33
C SER A 58 -2.88 -15.63 -9.82
N MET A 59 -2.41 -14.63 -9.10
CA MET A 59 -2.31 -14.65 -7.65
C MET A 59 -2.84 -13.35 -7.08
N THR A 60 -3.68 -13.43 -6.05
CA THR A 60 -4.10 -12.28 -5.24
C THR A 60 -3.90 -12.63 -3.77
N GLY A 61 -3.04 -11.90 -3.08
CA GLY A 61 -2.80 -12.01 -1.65
C GLY A 61 -3.20 -10.72 -0.95
N SER A 62 -3.84 -10.80 0.21
CA SER A 62 -4.21 -9.64 1.02
C SER A 62 -3.95 -9.91 2.49
N ARG A 63 -3.39 -8.94 3.20
CA ARG A 63 -3.10 -9.09 4.64
C ARG A 63 -2.99 -7.75 5.35
N PRO A 64 -3.40 -7.70 6.64
CA PRO A 64 -3.14 -6.54 7.49
C PRO A 64 -1.64 -6.40 7.79
N ILE A 65 -1.12 -5.18 7.68
CA ILE A 65 0.29 -4.84 7.89
C ILE A 65 0.53 -3.95 9.11
N ASN A 66 -0.49 -3.68 9.94
CA ASN A 66 -0.42 -2.79 11.11
C ASN A 66 0.76 -3.05 12.06
N ARG A 67 1.27 -4.28 12.13
CA ARG A 67 2.41 -4.65 12.99
C ARG A 67 3.77 -4.32 12.37
N LEU A 68 3.81 -3.99 11.09
CA LEU A 68 5.02 -3.71 10.31
C LEU A 68 5.19 -2.22 10.00
N VAL A 69 4.13 -1.44 10.19
CA VAL A 69 4.09 0.01 9.94
C VAL A 69 3.96 0.79 11.23
N GLY A 70 4.57 1.97 11.27
CA GLY A 70 4.54 2.90 12.40
C GLY A 70 3.96 4.26 12.00
N GLU A 71 3.75 5.13 12.99
CA GLU A 71 3.45 6.55 12.74
C GLU A 71 4.59 7.21 11.94
N GLY A 72 4.24 8.04 10.96
CA GLY A 72 5.18 8.77 10.11
C GLY A 72 5.50 8.03 8.80
N GLU A 73 6.73 8.20 8.32
CA GLU A 73 7.18 7.65 7.04
C GLU A 73 7.35 6.14 7.10
N ASN A 74 6.83 5.45 6.08
CA ASN A 74 6.96 4.03 5.88
C ASN A 74 7.31 3.74 4.42
N GLU A 75 7.89 2.57 4.18
CA GLU A 75 8.17 2.07 2.85
C GLU A 75 7.63 0.65 2.68
N VAL A 76 7.25 0.34 1.44
CA VAL A 76 7.08 -1.02 0.96
C VAL A 76 7.91 -1.23 -0.28
N THR A 77 8.62 -2.35 -0.33
CA THR A 77 9.41 -2.77 -1.49
C THR A 77 8.87 -4.09 -2.02
N PHE A 78 8.77 -4.18 -3.34
CA PHE A 78 8.38 -5.38 -4.08
C PHE A 78 9.53 -5.77 -5.02
N LEU A 79 10.08 -6.96 -4.83
CA LEU A 79 11.01 -7.58 -5.76
C LEU A 79 10.23 -8.56 -6.63
N LEU A 80 10.10 -8.20 -7.91
CA LEU A 80 9.40 -8.98 -8.92
C LEU A 80 10.41 -9.79 -9.71
N LYS A 81 10.20 -11.11 -9.78
CA LYS A 81 11.00 -12.01 -10.61
C LYS A 81 10.10 -12.69 -11.64
N PRO A 82 10.48 -12.73 -12.92
CA PRO A 82 9.68 -13.41 -13.95
C PRO A 82 9.50 -14.88 -13.60
N LEU A 83 8.30 -15.40 -13.81
CA LEU A 83 8.06 -16.84 -13.81
C LEU A 83 8.41 -17.38 -15.21
N ALA A 84 8.73 -18.67 -15.30
CA ALA A 84 8.87 -19.32 -16.60
C ALA A 84 7.55 -19.14 -17.36
N ALA A 85 7.63 -18.58 -18.57
CA ALA A 85 6.45 -18.43 -19.42
C ALA A 85 5.97 -19.81 -19.85
N ASP A 86 4.69 -20.11 -19.61
CA ASP A 86 4.07 -21.29 -20.22
C ASP A 86 3.98 -21.05 -21.73
N GLU A 87 4.42 -22.04 -22.53
CA GLU A 87 4.35 -21.97 -23.98
C GLU A 87 2.89 -21.76 -24.43
N GLY A 88 2.56 -20.55 -24.90
CA GLY A 88 1.23 -20.19 -25.41
C GLY A 88 0.47 -19.12 -24.62
N GLU A 89 1.00 -18.61 -23.50
CA GLU A 89 0.39 -17.47 -22.80
C GLU A 89 0.57 -16.15 -23.57
N ILE A 90 -0.56 -15.49 -23.86
CA ILE A 90 -0.63 -14.22 -24.62
C ILE A 90 -0.58 -13.01 -23.67
N LEU A 91 -0.83 -13.23 -22.38
CA LEU A 91 -0.86 -12.18 -21.38
C LEU A 91 0.58 -11.87 -20.95
N GLY A 92 1.00 -10.61 -21.09
CA GLY A 92 2.27 -10.15 -20.53
C GLY A 92 2.23 -10.10 -19.00
N PRO A 93 3.39 -9.94 -18.32
CA PRO A 93 3.44 -9.87 -16.87
C PRO A 93 2.57 -8.73 -16.35
N ALA A 94 1.92 -8.97 -15.21
CA ALA A 94 1.08 -7.99 -14.53
C ALA A 94 1.36 -7.99 -13.02
N PHE A 95 1.24 -6.81 -12.44
CA PHE A 95 1.34 -6.58 -11.00
C PHE A 95 0.46 -5.38 -10.64
N LEU A 96 -0.29 -5.52 -9.56
CA LEU A 96 -1.07 -4.47 -8.91
C LEU A 96 -0.91 -4.63 -7.39
N ALA A 97 -0.33 -3.62 -6.74
CA ALA A 97 -0.32 -3.53 -5.29
C ALA A 97 -1.17 -2.35 -4.83
N THR A 98 -2.07 -2.61 -3.88
CA THR A 98 -2.96 -1.60 -3.29
C THR A 98 -2.84 -1.66 -1.78
N LEU A 99 -2.56 -0.52 -1.15
CA LEU A 99 -2.65 -0.35 0.28
C LEU A 99 -3.92 0.44 0.59
N GLU A 100 -4.77 -0.13 1.45
CA GLU A 100 -6.05 0.47 1.84
C GLU A 100 -6.30 0.37 3.34
N ILE A 101 -7.21 1.19 3.83
CA ILE A 101 -7.70 1.16 5.20
C ILE A 101 -9.02 0.38 5.25
N SER A 102 -9.08 -0.64 6.11
CA SER A 102 -10.30 -1.39 6.43
C SER A 102 -10.70 -1.14 7.89
N ILE A 103 -11.96 -0.78 8.15
CA ILE A 103 -12.48 -0.50 9.49
C ILE A 103 -13.26 -1.72 10.00
N LYS A 104 -12.99 -2.15 11.23
CA LYS A 104 -13.64 -3.34 11.81
C LYS A 104 -15.14 -3.11 12.03
N GLY A 105 -15.97 -4.00 11.50
CA GLY A 105 -17.43 -4.02 11.75
C GLY A 105 -18.25 -3.18 10.78
N GLU A 106 -17.61 -2.55 9.80
CA GLU A 106 -18.29 -1.85 8.71
C GLU A 106 -18.81 -2.86 7.67
N THR A 107 -20.06 -2.68 7.22
CA THR A 107 -20.52 -3.32 5.99
C THR A 107 -20.02 -2.43 4.86
N VAL A 108 -19.08 -2.92 4.06
CA VAL A 108 -18.50 -2.16 2.95
C VAL A 108 -19.61 -1.85 1.94
N ASP A 109 -20.24 -0.68 2.04
CA ASP A 109 -21.05 -0.12 0.95
C ASP A 109 -20.05 0.41 -0.08
N THR A 110 -19.86 -0.35 -1.15
CA THR A 110 -18.79 -0.24 -2.15
C THR A 110 -18.85 1.03 -3.00
N GLN A 111 -19.55 2.08 -2.58
CA GLN A 111 -19.78 3.29 -3.37
C GLN A 111 -18.64 4.33 -3.26
N ALA A 112 -17.73 4.22 -2.29
CA ALA A 112 -16.51 5.04 -2.22
C ALA A 112 -15.22 4.26 -1.88
N PRO A 113 -14.80 3.27 -2.69
CA PRO A 113 -13.56 2.51 -2.44
C PRO A 113 -12.30 3.39 -2.50
N GLY A 114 -12.32 4.45 -3.32
CA GLY A 114 -11.15 5.29 -3.59
C GLY A 114 -10.70 6.17 -2.42
N GLU A 115 -11.58 6.53 -1.49
CA GLU A 115 -11.26 7.40 -0.35
C GLU A 115 -10.42 6.68 0.72
N ARG A 116 -10.30 5.35 0.61
CA ARG A 116 -9.63 4.49 1.59
C ARG A 116 -8.28 3.97 1.10
N VAL A 117 -7.94 4.26 -0.17
CA VAL A 117 -6.70 3.82 -0.81
C VAL A 117 -5.59 4.81 -0.46
N ILE A 118 -4.56 4.31 0.19
CA ILE A 118 -3.33 5.07 0.48
C ILE A 118 -2.46 5.12 -0.77
N PHE A 119 -2.28 3.99 -1.44
CA PHE A 119 -1.66 3.94 -2.77
C PHE A 119 -2.18 2.78 -3.59
N SER A 120 -2.07 2.91 -4.90
CA SER A 120 -2.24 1.83 -5.88
C SER A 120 -1.09 1.89 -6.88
N ARG A 121 -0.48 0.73 -7.16
CA ARG A 121 0.74 0.66 -7.95
C ARG A 121 0.71 -0.50 -8.95
N GLU A 122 0.83 -0.17 -10.23
CA GLU A 122 0.93 -1.13 -11.34
C GLU A 122 2.34 -1.22 -11.92
N LEU A 123 2.60 -2.07 -12.92
CA LEU A 123 3.84 -2.01 -13.70
C LEU A 123 3.83 -0.79 -14.63
N SER A 124 4.94 -0.05 -14.67
CA SER A 124 5.20 0.85 -15.80
C SER A 124 5.52 0.05 -17.07
N GLU A 125 5.43 0.69 -18.24
CA GLU A 125 5.80 0.04 -19.51
C GLU A 125 7.24 -0.47 -19.50
N ALA A 126 8.17 0.32 -18.96
CA ALA A 126 9.58 -0.05 -18.86
C ALA A 126 9.78 -1.26 -17.93
N GLN A 127 9.08 -1.31 -16.79
CA GLN A 127 9.16 -2.42 -15.85
C GLN A 127 8.55 -3.70 -16.46
N ARG A 128 7.42 -3.56 -17.18
CA ARG A 128 6.80 -4.67 -17.89
C ARG A 128 7.74 -5.22 -18.96
N ALA A 129 8.40 -4.36 -19.73
CA ALA A 129 9.38 -4.75 -20.73
C ALA A 129 10.60 -5.47 -20.12
N ALA A 130 11.13 -4.96 -19.01
CA ALA A 130 12.25 -5.59 -18.29
C ALA A 130 11.89 -7.01 -17.80
N ILE A 131 10.72 -7.16 -17.19
CA ILE A 131 10.26 -8.48 -16.72
C ILE A 131 10.06 -9.44 -17.90
N SER A 132 9.46 -8.98 -19.01
CA SER A 132 9.32 -9.78 -20.23
C SER A 132 10.68 -10.17 -20.85
N ALA A 133 11.73 -9.39 -20.61
CA ALA A 133 13.10 -9.70 -21.02
C ALA A 133 13.81 -10.67 -20.05
N GLY A 134 13.15 -11.13 -19.01
CA GLY A 134 13.72 -12.03 -18.00
C GLY A 134 14.43 -11.31 -16.86
N GLU A 135 14.31 -9.99 -16.75
CA GLU A 135 14.97 -9.20 -15.71
C GLU A 135 14.11 -9.11 -14.44
N ALA A 136 14.77 -9.09 -13.28
CA ALA A 136 14.11 -8.80 -12.01
C ALA A 136 13.92 -7.28 -11.86
N VAL A 137 12.78 -6.88 -11.32
CA VAL A 137 12.43 -5.47 -11.09
C VAL A 137 12.17 -5.24 -9.61
N THR A 138 12.75 -4.17 -9.06
CA THR A 138 12.42 -3.70 -7.71
C THR A 138 11.54 -2.45 -7.80
N ILE A 139 10.44 -2.44 -7.05
CA ILE A 139 9.53 -1.31 -6.91
C ILE A 139 9.54 -0.90 -5.44
N THR A 140 9.77 0.38 -5.16
CA THR A 140 9.70 0.93 -3.80
C THR A 140 8.65 2.03 -3.79
N GLU A 141 7.64 1.87 -2.94
CA GLU A 141 6.59 2.85 -2.70
C GLU A 141 6.73 3.38 -1.27
N ASN A 142 6.77 4.71 -1.15
CA ASN A 142 6.81 5.39 0.14
C ASN A 142 5.40 5.88 0.48
N PHE A 143 5.02 5.78 1.76
CA PHE A 143 3.73 6.27 2.24
C PHE A 143 3.85 6.75 3.67
N THR A 144 3.00 7.71 4.03
CA THR A 144 2.93 8.24 5.40
C THR A 144 1.72 7.66 6.11
N VAL A 145 1.89 7.31 7.38
CA VAL A 145 0.79 6.93 8.28
C VAL A 145 0.68 7.99 9.35
N GLU A 146 -0.38 8.78 9.29
CA GLU A 146 -0.74 9.72 10.36
C GLU A 146 -2.01 9.24 11.07
N LYS A 147 -1.93 9.01 12.38
CA LYS A 147 -3.10 8.60 13.18
C LYS A 147 -4.27 9.55 13.07
N ALA A 148 -4.00 10.85 12.99
CA ALA A 148 -5.03 11.86 12.86
C ALA A 148 -5.78 11.70 11.53
N GLU A 149 -5.08 11.42 10.44
CA GLU A 149 -5.69 11.17 9.12
C GLU A 149 -6.46 9.85 9.11
N LEU A 150 -5.89 8.78 9.66
CA LEU A 150 -6.59 7.50 9.78
C LEU A 150 -7.89 7.63 10.59
N GLN A 151 -7.85 8.38 11.69
CA GLN A 151 -9.03 8.65 12.51
C GLN A 151 -10.05 9.52 11.77
N ALA A 152 -9.61 10.53 11.02
CA ALA A 152 -10.50 11.36 10.20
C ALA A 152 -11.21 10.53 9.11
N ILE A 153 -10.48 9.63 8.44
CA ILE A 153 -11.06 8.70 7.45
C ILE A 153 -12.13 7.83 8.10
N LYS A 154 -11.85 7.28 9.28
CA LYS A 154 -12.83 6.52 10.05
C LYS A 154 -14.06 7.35 10.42
N ASP A 155 -13.87 8.56 10.93
CA ASP A 155 -14.97 9.45 11.33
C ASP A 155 -15.82 9.86 10.12
N SER A 156 -15.23 9.99 8.93
CA SER A 156 -15.97 10.28 7.68
C SER A 156 -16.71 9.08 7.08
N ALA A 157 -16.28 7.87 7.42
CA ALA A 157 -16.91 6.62 6.99
C ALA A 157 -18.05 6.16 7.93
N SER A 158 -18.25 6.85 9.06
CA SER A 158 -19.26 6.57 10.10
C SER A 158 -20.51 7.44 9.92
#